data_AF-A0A845TWP9-F1
#
_entry.id   AF-A0A845TWP9-F1
#
_cell.length_a   1.000
_cell.length_b   1.000
_cell.length_c   1.000
_cell.angle_alpha   90.00
_cell.angle_beta   90.00
_cell.angle_gamma   90.00
#
_symmetry.space_group_name_H-M   'P 1'
#
loop_
_entity.id
_entity.type
_entity.pdbx_description
1 polymer ?
#
loop_
_entity_poly.entity_id
_entity_poly.type
_entity_poly.pdbx_seq_one_letter_code
_entity_poly.pdbx_strand_id
1 'polypeptide(L)'
;MWQDIKLLNATANTLLGALLLVLLASGVWWMAQRPMFTLKMIRVDGIADVQLAHVNALTIKATALPRIRGNFFTANLNTVRQAFEAVPWVRKASVRREWPNRLVVTIEEHEPLGTWGDEGRLLSVAGDVFTANLAEAEENGPLPEFSGPAGSEKEVVARFADLQGWFAAVNLAPETLTLSSRYAWSVKLNNGMTVELGREHSKTTLQERVARLIGIYPQLVARLQDRIDSVDLRYPNGMALKASGLVVGALKGGAARKK
;
A
#
# COMPACT_ATOMS: atom_id res chain seq x y z
N MET A 1 -70.67 -5.64 -20.31
CA MET A 1 -69.55 -4.96 -19.61
C MET A 1 -69.88 -3.52 -19.18
N TRP A 2 -70.68 -2.75 -19.92
CA TRP A 2 -71.02 -1.35 -19.59
C TRP A 2 -72.22 -1.15 -18.64
N GLN A 3 -72.88 -2.24 -18.22
CA GLN A 3 -74.10 -2.18 -17.38
C GLN A 3 -73.84 -2.50 -15.91
N ASP A 4 -72.61 -2.84 -15.52
CA ASP A 4 -72.27 -3.18 -14.15
C ASP A 4 -71.60 -1.99 -13.44
N ILE A 5 -72.42 -1.24 -12.72
CA ILE A 5 -72.03 -0.02 -11.98
C ILE A 5 -70.90 -0.33 -10.98
N LYS A 6 -70.85 -1.56 -10.43
CA LYS A 6 -69.81 -1.95 -9.47
C LYS A 6 -68.44 -2.10 -10.15
N LEU A 7 -68.39 -2.72 -11.33
CA LEU A 7 -67.16 -2.85 -12.12
C LEU A 7 -66.68 -1.49 -12.64
N LEU A 8 -67.61 -0.61 -13.04
CA LEU A 8 -67.28 0.76 -13.47
C LEU A 8 -66.67 1.58 -12.32
N ASN A 9 -67.27 1.53 -11.13
CA ASN A 9 -66.74 2.26 -9.97
C ASN A 9 -65.40 1.69 -9.47
N ALA A 10 -65.21 0.37 -9.52
CA ALA A 10 -63.94 -0.26 -9.16
C ALA A 10 -62.80 0.13 -10.13
N THR A 11 -63.08 0.15 -11.43
CA THR A 11 -62.10 0.60 -12.45
C THR A 11 -61.81 2.09 -12.35
N ALA A 12 -62.83 2.94 -12.10
CA ALA A 12 -62.62 4.37 -11.86
C ALA A 12 -61.77 4.64 -10.61
N ASN A 13 -62.05 3.97 -9.49
CA ASN A 13 -61.28 4.14 -8.25
C ASN A 13 -59.84 3.65 -8.37
N THR A 14 -59.60 2.55 -9.09
CA THR A 14 -58.23 2.05 -9.34
C THR A 14 -57.45 3.01 -10.25
N LEU A 15 -58.08 3.57 -11.29
CA LEU A 15 -57.47 4.59 -12.15
C LEU A 15 -57.18 5.88 -11.38
N LEU A 16 -58.10 6.36 -10.55
CA LEU A 16 -57.90 7.52 -9.70
C LEU A 16 -56.77 7.30 -8.68
N GLY A 17 -56.72 6.12 -8.05
CA GLY A 17 -55.64 5.73 -7.15
C GLY A 17 -54.27 5.68 -7.85
N ALA A 18 -54.20 5.07 -9.04
CA ALA A 18 -52.98 5.03 -9.84
C ALA A 18 -52.53 6.43 -10.29
N LEU A 19 -53.46 7.28 -10.73
CA LEU A 19 -53.17 8.67 -11.10
C LEU A 19 -52.63 9.46 -9.91
N LEU A 20 -53.23 9.31 -8.74
CA LEU A 20 -52.80 9.98 -7.51
C LEU A 20 -51.38 9.53 -7.12
N LEU A 21 -51.06 8.23 -7.24
CA LEU A 21 -49.70 7.73 -7.02
C LEU A 21 -48.69 8.32 -8.01
N VAL A 22 -49.03 8.43 -9.30
CA VAL A 22 -48.16 9.02 -10.33
C VAL A 22 -47.93 10.52 -10.07
N LEU A 23 -48.97 11.26 -9.67
CA LEU A 23 -48.86 12.68 -9.31
C LEU A 23 -48.00 12.89 -8.08
N LEU A 24 -48.16 12.07 -7.03
CA LEU A 24 -47.32 12.12 -5.84
C LEU A 24 -45.86 11.80 -6.18
N ALA A 25 -45.60 10.75 -6.96
CA ALA A 25 -44.26 10.39 -7.40
C ALA A 25 -43.61 11.52 -8.21
N SER A 26 -44.36 12.13 -9.12
CA SER A 26 -43.89 13.26 -9.94
C SER A 26 -43.61 14.51 -9.11
N GLY A 27 -44.46 14.81 -8.12
CA GLY A 27 -44.27 15.91 -7.19
C GLY A 27 -43.01 15.74 -6.33
N VAL A 28 -42.79 14.53 -5.79
CA VAL A 28 -41.56 14.19 -5.05
C VAL A 28 -40.33 14.31 -5.95
N TRP A 29 -40.41 13.80 -7.18
CA TRP A 29 -39.32 13.88 -8.16
C TRP A 29 -38.97 15.33 -8.52
N TRP A 30 -39.97 16.17 -8.76
CA TRP A 30 -39.79 17.61 -9.01
C TRP A 30 -39.17 18.33 -7.80
N MET A 31 -39.62 18.00 -6.58
CA MET A 31 -39.07 18.55 -5.35
C MET A 31 -37.60 18.13 -5.13
N ALA A 32 -37.25 16.88 -5.43
CA ALA A 32 -35.88 16.37 -5.32
C ALA A 32 -34.89 17.05 -6.29
N GLN A 33 -35.38 17.64 -7.39
CA GLN A 33 -34.56 18.38 -8.36
C GLN A 33 -34.36 19.86 -8.01
N ARG A 34 -34.92 20.34 -6.90
CA ARG A 34 -34.77 21.75 -6.51
C ARG A 34 -33.30 22.12 -6.31
N PRO A 35 -32.89 23.36 -6.68
CA PRO A 35 -31.49 23.81 -6.61
C PRO A 35 -30.91 23.84 -5.19
N MET A 36 -31.73 23.67 -4.15
CA MET A 36 -31.25 23.50 -2.78
C MET A 36 -30.48 22.18 -2.59
N PHE A 37 -30.79 21.14 -3.37
CA PHE A 37 -30.19 19.80 -3.27
C PHE A 37 -29.01 19.58 -4.22
N THR A 38 -28.66 20.56 -5.06
CA THR A 38 -27.43 20.50 -5.86
C THR A 38 -26.23 20.47 -4.92
N LEU A 39 -25.28 19.56 -5.17
CA LEU A 39 -24.09 19.41 -4.34
C LEU A 39 -23.26 20.70 -4.36
N LYS A 40 -23.10 21.36 -3.21
CA LYS A 40 -22.38 22.64 -3.11
C LYS A 40 -20.99 22.52 -2.49
N MET A 41 -20.79 21.51 -1.64
CA MET A 41 -19.58 21.39 -0.85
C MET A 41 -19.21 19.93 -0.71
N ILE A 42 -17.96 19.62 -1.05
CA ILE A 42 -17.33 18.36 -0.71
C ILE A 42 -16.32 18.67 0.39
N ARG A 43 -16.63 18.27 1.62
CA ARG A 43 -15.67 18.37 2.72
C ARG A 43 -14.75 17.16 2.62
N VAL A 44 -13.45 17.42 2.63
CA VAL A 44 -12.42 16.39 2.59
C VAL A 44 -11.71 16.41 3.92
N ASP A 45 -11.89 15.33 4.68
CA ASP A 45 -11.30 15.17 6.02
C ASP A 45 -10.31 14.00 5.98
N GLY A 46 -9.19 14.11 6.69
CA GLY A 46 -8.31 12.96 6.93
C GLY A 46 -8.97 11.99 7.91
N ILE A 47 -8.61 10.71 7.83
CA ILE A 47 -8.97 9.76 8.90
C ILE A 47 -8.37 10.25 10.22
N ALA A 48 -9.19 10.25 11.27
CA ALA A 48 -8.81 10.68 12.62
C ALA A 48 -8.28 12.13 12.72
N ASP A 49 -8.76 13.03 11.84
CA ASP A 49 -8.38 14.46 11.81
C ASP A 49 -6.88 14.70 11.55
N VAL A 50 -6.20 13.70 10.97
CA VAL A 50 -4.82 13.83 10.51
C VAL A 50 -4.79 14.74 9.29
N GLN A 51 -3.86 15.69 9.27
CA GLN A 51 -3.66 16.56 8.11
C GLN A 51 -3.17 15.72 6.92
N LEU A 52 -3.81 15.93 5.78
CA LEU A 52 -3.42 15.32 4.50
C LEU A 52 -2.10 15.93 4.06
N ALA A 53 -1.04 15.12 3.96
CA ALA A 53 0.30 15.59 3.63
C ALA A 53 0.45 15.78 2.11
N HIS A 54 -0.11 14.85 1.34
CA HIS A 54 0.12 14.78 -0.11
C HIS A 54 -1.14 15.07 -0.94
N VAL A 55 -2.33 14.89 -0.35
CA VAL A 55 -3.60 15.10 -1.06
C VAL A 55 -4.04 16.58 -0.98
N ASN A 56 -3.66 17.37 -1.99
CA ASN A 56 -4.09 18.75 -2.14
C ASN A 56 -5.50 18.87 -2.77
N ALA A 57 -6.27 19.87 -2.32
CA ALA A 57 -7.56 20.27 -2.88
C ALA A 57 -7.51 20.53 -4.41
N LEU A 58 -6.40 21.03 -4.95
CA LEU A 58 -6.23 21.23 -6.39
C LEU A 58 -6.23 19.90 -7.16
N THR A 59 -5.49 18.90 -6.67
CA THR A 59 -5.42 17.56 -7.26
C THR A 59 -6.78 16.87 -7.22
N ILE A 60 -7.49 16.97 -6.09
CA ILE A 60 -8.87 16.49 -5.95
C ILE A 60 -9.79 17.17 -6.95
N LYS A 61 -9.70 18.50 -7.09
CA LYS A 61 -10.52 19.29 -8.00
C LYS A 61 -10.31 18.88 -9.45
N ALA A 62 -9.08 18.57 -9.84
CA ALA A 62 -8.75 18.16 -11.20
C ALA A 62 -9.16 16.71 -11.51
N THR A 63 -8.95 15.78 -10.57
CA THR A 63 -9.10 14.34 -10.82
C THR A 63 -10.47 13.80 -10.43
N ALA A 64 -10.97 14.16 -9.25
CA ALA A 64 -12.17 13.56 -8.67
C ALA A 64 -13.46 14.30 -9.09
N LEU A 65 -13.50 15.63 -9.02
CA LEU A 65 -14.73 16.40 -9.25
C LEU A 65 -15.38 16.21 -10.63
N PRO A 66 -14.64 16.14 -11.76
CA PRO A 66 -15.27 15.99 -13.09
C PRO A 66 -16.06 14.68 -13.25
N ARG A 67 -15.78 13.68 -12.41
CA ARG A 67 -16.43 12.36 -12.44
C ARG A 67 -17.72 12.32 -11.61
N ILE A 68 -17.99 13.36 -10.82
CA ILE A 68 -19.16 13.42 -9.92
C ILE A 68 -20.34 14.03 -10.69
N ARG A 69 -21.46 13.31 -10.74
CA ARG A 69 -22.70 13.75 -11.41
C ARG A 69 -23.90 13.55 -10.49
N GLY A 70 -24.92 14.39 -10.68
CA GLY A 70 -26.18 14.31 -9.95
C GLY A 70 -26.28 15.31 -8.78
N ASN A 71 -27.30 15.12 -7.96
CA ASN A 71 -27.60 15.94 -6.79
C ASN A 71 -27.43 15.12 -5.49
N PHE A 72 -27.76 15.71 -4.34
CA PHE A 72 -27.70 15.03 -3.04
C PHE A 72 -28.35 13.64 -3.03
N PHE A 73 -29.50 13.47 -3.68
CA PHE A 73 -30.24 12.21 -3.73
C PHE A 73 -29.77 11.27 -4.84
N THR A 74 -29.43 11.81 -6.02
CA THR A 74 -29.16 11.01 -7.23
C THR A 74 -27.68 10.68 -7.44
N ALA A 75 -26.76 11.36 -6.77
CA ALA A 75 -25.33 11.09 -6.91
C ALA A 75 -24.97 9.66 -6.44
N ASN A 76 -24.25 8.92 -7.28
CA ASN A 76 -23.80 7.57 -6.94
C ASN A 76 -22.55 7.63 -6.04
N LEU A 77 -22.72 7.29 -4.76
CA LEU A 77 -21.63 7.35 -3.77
C LEU A 77 -20.46 6.42 -4.10
N ASN A 78 -20.69 5.28 -4.77
CA ASN A 78 -19.62 4.38 -5.18
C ASN A 78 -18.77 4.99 -6.30
N THR A 79 -19.42 5.67 -7.26
CA THR A 79 -18.69 6.39 -8.32
C THR A 79 -17.89 7.55 -7.75
N VAL A 80 -18.45 8.27 -6.77
CA VAL A 80 -17.71 9.33 -6.06
C VAL A 80 -16.51 8.73 -5.34
N ARG A 81 -16.70 7.64 -4.58
CA ARG A 81 -15.61 6.94 -3.88
C ARG A 81 -14.47 6.59 -4.82
N GLN A 82 -14.77 5.92 -5.93
CA GLN A 82 -13.79 5.52 -6.94
C GLN A 82 -13.08 6.71 -7.59
N ALA A 83 -13.76 7.85 -7.72
CA ALA A 83 -13.14 9.07 -8.24
C ALA A 83 -12.08 9.64 -7.29
N PHE A 84 -12.30 9.53 -5.97
CA PHE A 84 -11.32 9.92 -4.96
C PHE A 84 -10.19 8.90 -4.82
N GLU A 85 -10.48 7.60 -4.86
CA GLU A 85 -9.47 6.53 -4.83
C GLU A 85 -8.58 6.50 -6.07
N ALA A 86 -8.97 7.18 -7.16
CA ALA A 86 -8.12 7.36 -8.34
C ALA A 86 -7.06 8.46 -8.17
N VAL A 87 -7.08 9.20 -7.06
CA VAL A 87 -6.03 10.19 -6.75
C VAL A 87 -4.79 9.44 -6.24
N PRO A 88 -3.58 9.70 -6.78
CA PRO A 88 -2.35 8.93 -6.50
C PRO A 88 -2.07 8.54 -5.05
N TRP A 89 -2.26 9.50 -4.13
CA TRP A 89 -1.94 9.32 -2.71
C TRP A 89 -3.10 8.77 -1.88
N VAL A 90 -4.29 8.57 -2.47
CA VAL A 90 -5.48 8.11 -1.76
C VAL A 90 -5.52 6.59 -1.74
N ARG A 91 -5.33 6.01 -0.56
CA ARG A 91 -5.46 4.57 -0.33
C ARG A 91 -6.91 4.12 -0.27
N LYS A 92 -7.72 4.84 0.52
CA LYS A 92 -9.15 4.57 0.68
C LYS A 92 -9.92 5.87 0.77
N ALA A 93 -11.11 5.87 0.18
CA ALA A 93 -12.07 6.95 0.38
C ALA A 93 -13.36 6.41 1.02
N SER A 94 -13.89 7.12 2.00
CA SER A 94 -15.23 6.90 2.52
C SER A 94 -16.09 8.09 2.20
N VAL A 95 -17.23 7.87 1.54
CA VAL A 95 -18.13 8.94 1.10
C VAL A 95 -19.46 8.77 1.79
N ARG A 96 -19.89 9.82 2.50
CA ARG A 96 -21.21 9.89 3.12
C ARG A 96 -21.93 11.16 2.73
N ARG A 97 -23.26 11.10 2.77
CA ARG A 97 -24.13 12.26 2.57
C ARG A 97 -24.27 13.04 3.86
N GLU A 98 -24.12 14.35 3.79
CA GLU A 98 -24.43 15.27 4.88
C GLU A 98 -25.54 16.22 4.40
N TRP A 99 -26.68 16.13 5.05
CA TRP A 99 -27.87 16.88 4.69
C TRP A 99 -27.60 18.40 4.84
N PRO A 100 -28.14 19.27 3.96
CA PRO A 100 -29.06 18.98 2.85
C PRO A 100 -28.39 18.72 1.49
N ASN A 101 -27.13 19.07 1.32
CA ASN A 101 -26.52 19.18 -0.01
C ASN A 101 -24.99 19.04 -0.02
N ARG A 102 -24.44 18.28 0.93
CA ARG A 102 -23.01 18.06 1.06
C ARG A 102 -22.67 16.59 0.94
N LEU A 103 -21.46 16.34 0.41
CA LEU A 103 -20.80 15.06 0.55
C LEU A 103 -19.62 15.26 1.49
N VAL A 104 -19.49 14.40 2.49
CA VAL A 104 -18.30 14.32 3.33
C VAL A 104 -17.50 13.14 2.83
N VAL A 105 -16.25 13.41 2.46
CA VAL A 105 -15.30 12.43 1.97
C VAL A 105 -14.18 12.33 2.99
N THR A 106 -14.04 11.17 3.60
CA THR A 106 -12.93 10.87 4.49
C THR A 106 -11.87 10.11 3.72
N ILE A 107 -10.63 10.58 3.74
CA ILE A 107 -9.51 10.04 2.97
C ILE A 107 -8.48 9.38 3.90
N GLU A 108 -8.06 8.18 3.54
CA GLU A 108 -6.86 7.52 4.04
C GLU A 108 -5.75 7.71 3.00
N GLU A 109 -4.63 8.32 3.38
CA GLU A 109 -3.47 8.43 2.48
C GLU A 109 -2.62 7.15 2.50
N HIS A 110 -1.91 6.90 1.40
CA HIS A 110 -0.82 5.94 1.40
C HIS A 110 0.38 6.50 2.17
N GLU A 111 0.91 5.71 3.09
CA GLU A 111 2.21 5.95 3.71
C GLU A 111 3.29 5.18 2.92
N PRO A 112 4.21 5.88 2.22
CA PRO A 112 5.22 5.22 1.40
C PRO A 112 6.25 4.52 2.30
N LEU A 113 6.46 3.22 2.06
CA LEU A 113 7.53 2.44 2.69
C LEU A 113 8.77 2.36 1.80
N GLY A 114 8.58 2.25 0.48
CA GLY A 114 9.68 2.21 -0.47
C GLY A 114 9.24 2.10 -1.91
N THR A 115 10.17 1.84 -2.82
CA THR A 115 9.88 1.60 -4.25
C THR A 115 9.59 0.12 -4.50
N TRP A 116 8.78 -0.19 -5.52
CA TRP A 116 8.40 -1.56 -5.89
C TRP A 116 8.71 -1.85 -7.36
N GLY A 117 9.66 -2.76 -7.57
CA GLY A 117 10.13 -3.16 -8.90
C GLY A 117 10.80 -2.01 -9.66
N ASP A 118 10.93 -2.19 -10.98
CA ASP A 118 11.70 -1.26 -11.83
C ASP A 118 10.84 -0.15 -12.46
N GLU A 119 9.53 -0.15 -12.21
CA GLU A 119 8.55 0.74 -12.88
C GLU A 119 8.33 2.05 -12.14
N GLY A 120 9.13 2.36 -11.11
CA GLY A 120 8.95 3.55 -10.28
C GLY A 120 7.63 3.57 -9.50
N ARG A 121 7.05 2.39 -9.23
CA ARG A 121 5.89 2.26 -8.34
C ARG A 121 6.34 2.33 -6.89
N LEU A 122 5.42 2.70 -6.01
CA LEU A 122 5.65 2.79 -4.57
C LEU A 122 4.94 1.64 -3.86
N LEU A 123 5.58 1.13 -2.81
CA LEU A 123 5.01 0.20 -1.86
C LEU A 123 4.64 0.96 -0.59
N SER A 124 3.41 0.83 -0.14
CA SER A 124 2.98 1.40 1.14
C SER A 124 3.28 0.48 2.32
N VAL A 125 3.31 1.03 3.53
CA VAL A 125 3.46 0.27 4.80
C VAL A 125 2.37 -0.82 4.95
N ALA A 126 1.20 -0.60 4.35
CA ALA A 126 0.11 -1.58 4.36
C ALA A 126 0.26 -2.72 3.33
N GLY A 127 1.31 -2.68 2.50
CA GLY A 127 1.58 -3.62 1.42
C GLY A 127 0.72 -3.42 0.18
N ASP A 128 0.17 -2.21 -0.01
CA ASP A 128 -0.53 -1.82 -1.23
C ASP A 128 0.48 -1.12 -2.17
N VAL A 129 0.49 -1.49 -3.46
CA VAL A 129 1.32 -0.85 -4.49
C VAL A 129 0.53 0.24 -5.20
N PHE A 130 1.12 1.43 -5.30
CA PHE A 130 0.50 2.61 -5.86
C PHE A 130 1.50 3.42 -6.71
N THR A 131 1.00 4.41 -7.45
CA THR A 131 1.82 5.26 -8.31
C THR A 131 1.61 6.71 -7.92
N ALA A 132 2.68 7.37 -7.50
CA ALA A 132 2.71 8.79 -7.18
C ALA A 132 4.05 9.40 -7.62
N ASN A 133 4.25 10.69 -7.37
CA ASN A 133 5.51 11.34 -7.70
C ASN A 133 6.61 10.86 -6.75
N LEU A 134 7.65 10.20 -7.30
CA LEU A 134 8.77 9.68 -6.49
C LEU A 134 9.50 10.78 -5.73
N ALA A 135 9.69 11.96 -6.34
CA ALA A 135 10.37 13.08 -5.68
C ALA A 135 9.60 13.60 -4.47
N GLU A 136 8.27 13.46 -4.47
CA GLU A 136 7.42 13.80 -3.35
C GLU A 136 7.51 12.70 -2.26
N ALA A 137 7.57 11.43 -2.67
CA ALA A 137 7.73 10.30 -1.74
C ALA A 137 9.10 10.27 -1.03
N GLU A 138 10.15 10.79 -1.66
CA GLU A 138 11.52 10.86 -1.14
C GLU A 138 11.83 12.16 -0.38
N GLU A 139 10.82 13.00 -0.07
CA GLU A 139 11.03 14.27 0.65
C GLU A 139 11.72 14.07 2.01
N ASN A 140 11.44 12.94 2.67
CA ASN A 140 12.02 12.57 3.97
C ASN A 140 13.32 11.75 3.87
N GLY A 141 13.86 11.55 2.66
CA GLY A 141 15.07 10.77 2.41
C GLY A 141 14.86 9.63 1.42
N PRO A 142 15.96 8.94 1.06
CA PRO A 142 15.92 7.84 0.10
C PRO A 142 15.06 6.69 0.61
N LEU A 143 14.25 6.15 -0.29
CA LEU A 143 13.34 5.05 -0.02
C LEU A 143 14.04 3.70 -0.28
N PRO A 144 13.85 2.69 0.60
CA PRO A 144 14.29 1.33 0.32
C PRO A 144 13.66 0.77 -0.96
N GLU A 145 14.39 -0.11 -1.64
CA GLU A 145 13.95 -0.75 -2.87
C GLU A 145 13.43 -2.16 -2.61
N PHE A 146 12.25 -2.46 -3.13
CA PHE A 146 11.60 -3.76 -2.98
C PHE A 146 11.32 -4.41 -4.33
N SER A 147 11.48 -5.73 -4.42
CA SER A 147 11.03 -6.48 -5.60
C SER A 147 10.52 -7.86 -5.22
N GLY A 148 9.54 -8.35 -5.99
CA GLY A 148 8.89 -9.62 -5.73
C GLY A 148 7.95 -10.05 -6.85
N PRO A 149 7.54 -11.35 -6.90
CA PRO A 149 6.44 -11.77 -7.76
C PRO A 149 5.13 -11.05 -7.36
N ALA A 150 4.23 -10.86 -8.32
CA ALA A 150 2.93 -10.22 -8.07
C ALA A 150 2.16 -10.96 -6.96
N GLY A 151 1.61 -10.21 -6.00
CA GLY A 151 0.90 -10.77 -4.85
C GLY A 151 1.78 -11.04 -3.63
N SER A 152 3.11 -10.82 -3.72
CA SER A 152 4.04 -10.99 -2.59
C SER A 152 4.33 -9.70 -1.82
N GLU A 153 3.68 -8.59 -2.16
CA GLU A 153 3.94 -7.25 -1.61
C GLU A 153 3.90 -7.26 -0.08
N LYS A 154 2.83 -7.83 0.50
CA LYS A 154 2.65 -7.94 1.96
C LYS A 154 3.67 -8.86 2.63
N GLU A 155 4.09 -9.91 1.93
CA GLU A 155 5.13 -10.82 2.41
C GLU A 155 6.48 -10.10 2.49
N VAL A 156 6.81 -9.31 1.46
CA VAL A 156 8.02 -8.49 1.43
C VAL A 156 8.00 -7.43 2.52
N VAL A 157 6.89 -6.71 2.73
CA VAL A 157 6.74 -5.74 3.84
C VAL A 157 6.99 -6.40 5.19
N ALA A 158 6.31 -7.53 5.46
CA ALA A 158 6.48 -8.23 6.74
C ALA A 158 7.92 -8.69 6.94
N ARG A 159 8.54 -9.23 5.88
CA ARG A 159 9.92 -9.73 5.95
C ARG A 159 10.94 -8.60 6.10
N PHE A 160 10.69 -7.43 5.51
CA PHE A 160 11.51 -6.25 5.70
C PHE A 160 11.54 -5.79 7.16
N ALA A 161 10.38 -5.72 7.81
CA ALA A 161 10.30 -5.37 9.24
C ALA A 161 11.09 -6.35 10.12
N ASP A 162 10.98 -7.66 9.84
CA ASP A 162 11.76 -8.68 10.54
C ASP A 162 13.27 -8.50 10.32
N LEU A 163 13.71 -8.28 9.08
CA LEU A 163 15.13 -8.07 8.76
C LEU A 163 15.70 -6.79 9.38
N GLN A 164 14.92 -5.69 9.42
CA GLN A 164 15.30 -4.48 10.13
C GLN A 164 15.58 -4.78 11.61
N GLY A 165 14.66 -5.50 12.27
CA GLY A 165 14.81 -5.88 13.68
C GLY A 165 16.03 -6.78 13.92
N TRP A 166 16.29 -7.74 13.03
CA TRP A 166 17.42 -8.65 13.19
C TRP A 166 18.76 -7.95 12.97
N PHE A 167 18.92 -7.20 11.88
CA PHE A 167 20.19 -6.54 11.54
C PHE A 167 20.52 -5.32 12.42
N ALA A 168 19.53 -4.73 13.11
CA ALA A 168 19.74 -3.64 14.06
C ALA A 168 20.77 -3.98 15.15
N ALA A 169 20.88 -5.25 15.56
CA ALA A 169 21.84 -5.70 16.57
C ALA A 169 23.32 -5.44 16.20
N VAL A 170 23.61 -5.25 14.91
CA VAL A 170 24.95 -4.96 14.37
C VAL A 170 25.00 -3.62 13.64
N ASN A 171 24.04 -2.72 13.90
CA ASN A 171 23.92 -1.40 13.26
C ASN A 171 23.86 -1.46 11.72
N LEU A 172 23.28 -2.53 11.17
CA LEU A 172 23.03 -2.67 9.73
C LEU A 172 21.54 -2.48 9.46
N ALA A 173 21.22 -1.85 8.33
CA ALA A 173 19.86 -1.60 7.90
C ALA A 173 19.67 -2.11 6.46
N PRO A 174 18.58 -2.84 6.16
CA PRO A 174 18.21 -3.20 4.79
C PRO A 174 17.90 -1.96 3.94
N GLU A 175 18.54 -1.85 2.77
CA GLU A 175 18.27 -0.84 1.73
C GLU A 175 17.53 -1.43 0.54
N THR A 176 17.83 -2.67 0.17
CA THR A 176 17.13 -3.38 -0.90
C THR A 176 16.69 -4.75 -0.40
N LEU A 177 15.44 -5.14 -0.65
CA LEU A 177 14.93 -6.47 -0.36
C LEU A 177 14.28 -7.08 -1.60
N THR A 178 14.80 -8.23 -2.01
CA THR A 178 14.34 -8.93 -3.21
C THR A 178 13.82 -10.32 -2.85
N LEU A 179 12.60 -10.62 -3.29
CA LEU A 179 12.03 -11.95 -3.34
C LEU A 179 12.04 -12.44 -4.80
N SER A 180 12.93 -13.36 -5.12
CA SER A 180 12.98 -13.92 -6.49
C SER A 180 11.71 -14.71 -6.83
N SER A 181 11.47 -14.92 -8.13
CA SER A 181 10.39 -15.81 -8.63
C SER A 181 10.49 -17.26 -8.13
N ARG A 182 11.67 -17.67 -7.64
CA ARG A 182 11.89 -18.98 -7.00
C ARG A 182 11.72 -18.95 -5.47
N TYR A 183 11.15 -17.86 -4.93
CA TYR A 183 10.98 -17.61 -3.50
C TYR A 183 12.27 -17.69 -2.69
N ALA A 184 13.36 -17.20 -3.28
CA ALA A 184 14.62 -16.99 -2.57
C ALA A 184 14.81 -15.51 -2.26
N TRP A 185 15.14 -15.22 -1.00
CA TRP A 185 15.38 -13.90 -0.46
C TRP A 185 16.83 -13.46 -0.64
N SER A 186 17.03 -12.20 -1.01
CA SER A 186 18.31 -11.50 -0.96
C SER A 186 18.10 -10.09 -0.41
N VAL A 187 19.03 -9.62 0.41
CA VAL A 187 18.98 -8.29 1.02
C VAL A 187 20.29 -7.56 0.81
N LYS A 188 20.23 -6.30 0.39
CA LYS A 188 21.38 -5.39 0.36
C LYS A 188 21.27 -4.45 1.56
N LEU A 189 22.36 -4.28 2.28
CA LEU A 189 22.43 -3.47 3.50
C LEU A 189 23.07 -2.11 3.22
N ASN A 190 22.89 -1.18 4.15
CA ASN A 190 23.39 0.20 4.11
C ASN A 190 24.91 0.38 4.01
N ASN A 191 25.67 -0.65 4.30
CA ASN A 191 27.12 -0.67 4.07
C ASN A 191 27.51 -1.23 2.69
N GLY A 192 26.54 -1.51 1.82
CA GLY A 192 26.73 -2.09 0.49
C GLY A 192 26.80 -3.63 0.45
N MET A 193 26.87 -4.31 1.60
CA MET A 193 26.95 -5.77 1.67
C MET A 193 25.65 -6.42 1.19
N THR A 194 25.75 -7.38 0.28
CA THR A 194 24.61 -8.23 -0.13
C THR A 194 24.60 -9.55 0.63
N VAL A 195 23.46 -9.91 1.20
CA VAL A 195 23.25 -11.16 1.94
C VAL A 195 22.24 -12.03 1.21
N GLU A 196 22.71 -13.15 0.67
CA GLU A 196 21.89 -14.17 0.04
C GLU A 196 21.29 -15.08 1.12
N LEU A 197 20.01 -14.87 1.42
CA LEU A 197 19.28 -15.59 2.46
C LEU A 197 18.69 -16.89 1.95
N GLY A 198 18.38 -16.99 0.65
CA GLY A 198 17.83 -18.18 0.03
C GLY A 198 16.35 -18.40 0.31
N ARG A 199 15.89 -19.64 0.09
CA ARG A 199 14.49 -20.02 0.28
C ARG A 199 14.17 -20.24 1.75
N GLU A 200 12.96 -19.87 2.13
CA GLU A 200 12.40 -20.18 3.44
C GLU A 200 11.81 -21.59 3.42
N HIS A 201 12.34 -22.50 4.25
CA HIS A 201 11.83 -23.88 4.38
C HIS A 201 10.92 -24.04 5.61
N SER A 202 11.14 -23.20 6.62
CA SER A 202 10.37 -23.08 7.86
C SER A 202 10.34 -21.60 8.26
N LYS A 203 9.39 -21.21 9.12
CA LYS A 203 9.26 -19.84 9.65
C LYS A 203 10.52 -19.30 10.35
N THR A 204 11.42 -20.19 10.80
CA THR A 204 12.64 -19.83 11.52
C THR A 204 13.88 -19.86 10.62
N THR A 205 13.80 -20.40 9.40
CA THR A 205 14.97 -20.64 8.53
C THR A 205 15.77 -19.36 8.30
N LEU A 206 15.10 -18.25 7.98
CA LEU A 206 15.77 -16.98 7.71
C LEU A 206 16.35 -16.36 8.98
N GLN A 207 15.61 -16.43 10.09
CA GLN A 207 16.06 -15.93 11.39
C GLN A 207 17.33 -16.65 11.84
N GLU A 208 17.38 -17.99 11.74
CA GLU A 208 18.55 -18.79 12.09
C GLU A 208 19.77 -18.45 11.22
N ARG A 209 19.55 -18.26 9.91
CA ARG A 209 20.59 -17.83 8.96
C ARG A 209 21.16 -16.46 9.35
N VAL A 210 20.29 -15.48 9.62
CA VAL A 210 20.69 -14.12 10.00
C VAL A 210 21.38 -14.10 11.37
N ALA A 211 20.86 -14.84 12.35
CA ALA A 211 21.47 -14.96 13.68
C ALA A 211 22.90 -15.51 13.62
N ARG A 212 23.16 -16.47 12.73
CA ARG A 212 24.51 -16.99 12.50
C ARG A 212 25.48 -15.92 12.02
N LEU A 213 25.07 -15.11 11.03
CA LEU A 213 25.87 -14.00 10.53
C LEU A 213 26.13 -12.98 11.65
N ILE A 214 25.08 -12.54 12.33
CA ILE A 214 25.16 -11.56 13.42
C ILE A 214 26.12 -12.02 14.52
N GLY A 215 26.06 -13.30 14.91
CA GLY A 215 26.90 -13.86 15.96
C GLY A 215 28.41 -13.80 15.68
N ILE A 216 28.82 -13.77 14.41
CA ILE A 216 30.23 -13.69 14.02
C ILE A 216 30.60 -12.36 13.36
N TYR A 217 29.63 -11.50 13.04
CA TYR A 217 29.82 -10.28 12.28
C TYR A 217 30.88 -9.35 12.88
N PRO A 218 30.92 -9.07 14.21
CA PRO A 218 31.96 -8.22 14.79
C PRO A 218 33.39 -8.75 14.57
N GLN A 219 33.56 -10.08 14.56
CA GLN A 219 34.85 -10.72 14.32
C GLN A 219 35.25 -10.66 12.85
N LEU A 220 34.28 -10.77 11.94
CA LEU A 220 34.50 -10.64 10.51
C LEU A 220 34.92 -9.21 10.14
N VAL A 221 34.21 -8.21 10.67
CA VAL A 221 34.55 -6.79 10.49
C VAL A 221 35.96 -6.49 10.99
N ALA A 222 36.31 -6.94 12.20
CA ALA A 222 37.65 -6.72 12.77
C ALA A 222 38.77 -7.35 11.94
N ARG A 223 38.51 -8.50 11.29
CA ARG A 223 39.51 -9.21 10.47
C ARG A 223 39.60 -8.70 9.04
N LEU A 224 38.47 -8.29 8.46
CA LEU A 224 38.35 -7.95 7.04
C LEU A 224 38.26 -6.45 6.79
N GLN A 225 38.31 -5.62 7.85
CA GLN A 225 38.26 -4.16 7.78
C GLN A 225 37.06 -3.66 6.96
N ASP A 226 35.88 -4.22 7.22
CA ASP A 226 34.63 -3.90 6.53
C ASP A 226 34.60 -4.15 5.00
N ARG A 227 35.55 -4.92 4.46
CA ARG A 227 35.62 -5.20 3.01
C ARG A 227 34.76 -6.37 2.55
N ILE A 228 33.63 -6.63 3.21
CA ILE A 228 32.76 -7.77 2.88
C ILE A 228 31.77 -7.33 1.81
N ASP A 229 31.93 -7.84 0.59
CA ASP A 229 31.07 -7.49 -0.54
C ASP A 229 29.76 -8.28 -0.50
N SER A 230 29.83 -9.57 -0.20
CA SER A 230 28.64 -10.43 -0.15
C SER A 230 28.80 -11.62 0.80
N VAL A 231 27.68 -12.04 1.40
CA VAL A 231 27.58 -13.22 2.25
C VAL A 231 26.49 -14.16 1.74
N ASP A 232 26.81 -15.43 1.54
CA ASP A 232 25.84 -16.46 1.17
C ASP A 232 25.51 -17.36 2.37
N LEU A 233 24.27 -17.23 2.87
CA LEU A 233 23.75 -17.96 4.03
C LEU A 233 22.92 -19.19 3.63
N ARG A 234 22.85 -19.53 2.34
CA ARG A 234 22.03 -20.66 1.86
C ARG A 234 22.49 -22.01 2.40
N TYR A 235 23.75 -22.11 2.82
CA TYR A 235 24.35 -23.33 3.36
C TYR A 235 23.83 -23.66 4.78
N PRO A 236 23.36 -24.90 5.04
CA PRO A 236 22.77 -25.25 6.33
C PRO A 236 23.71 -25.06 7.52
N ASN A 237 24.98 -25.44 7.37
CA ASN A 237 25.96 -25.48 8.46
C ASN A 237 27.15 -24.51 8.24
N GLY A 238 26.97 -23.51 7.39
CA GLY A 238 28.06 -22.62 7.03
C GLY A 238 27.60 -21.38 6.31
N MET A 239 28.56 -20.64 5.79
CA MET A 239 28.34 -19.45 5.00
C MET A 239 29.58 -19.18 4.16
N ALA A 240 29.37 -18.69 2.94
CA ALA A 240 30.45 -18.25 2.07
C ALA A 240 30.50 -16.73 2.06
N LEU A 241 31.71 -16.16 1.99
CA LEU A 241 31.92 -14.73 1.97
C LEU A 241 32.82 -14.35 0.81
N LYS A 242 32.44 -13.27 0.13
CA LYS A 242 33.26 -12.58 -0.86
C LYS A 242 33.69 -11.27 -0.26
N ALA A 243 34.98 -10.99 -0.31
CA ALA A 243 35.54 -9.78 0.24
C ALA A 243 36.69 -9.27 -0.64
N SER A 244 36.74 -7.97 -0.80
CA SER A 244 37.74 -7.30 -1.62
C SER A 244 39.10 -7.26 -0.91
N GLY A 245 40.14 -7.83 -1.55
CA GLY A 245 41.51 -7.85 -1.01
C GLY A 245 41.85 -9.04 -0.10
N LEU A 246 41.00 -10.08 -0.05
CA LEU A 246 41.21 -11.25 0.79
C LEU A 246 42.23 -12.21 0.15
N VAL A 247 43.49 -12.19 0.62
CA VAL A 247 44.50 -13.20 0.26
C VAL A 247 44.30 -14.43 1.15
N VAL A 248 43.62 -15.45 0.61
CA VAL A 248 43.24 -16.70 1.30
C VAL A 248 44.42 -17.43 1.97
N GLY A 249 45.66 -17.18 1.50
CA GLY A 249 46.89 -17.76 2.06
C GLY A 249 47.23 -17.38 3.51
N ALA A 250 46.71 -16.25 4.02
CA ALA A 250 47.02 -15.79 5.39
C ALA A 250 46.22 -16.52 6.48
N LEU A 251 45.14 -17.23 6.14
CA LEU A 251 44.25 -17.89 7.10
C LEU A 251 44.72 -19.30 7.54
N LYS A 252 45.79 -19.85 6.93
CA LYS A 252 46.32 -21.19 7.25
C LYS A 252 47.51 -21.23 8.23
N GLY A 253 47.88 -20.10 8.84
CA GLY A 253 49.16 -19.98 9.58
C GLY A 253 49.17 -20.27 11.10
N GLY A 254 48.12 -20.88 11.68
CA GLY A 254 47.94 -20.92 13.15
C GLY A 254 48.10 -22.26 13.87
N ALA A 255 48.41 -23.36 13.18
CA ALA A 255 48.53 -24.67 13.84
C ALA A 255 49.60 -25.54 13.18
N ALA A 256 50.87 -25.23 13.44
CA ALA A 256 51.94 -26.19 13.21
C ALA A 256 53.08 -26.01 14.24
N ARG A 257 53.17 -27.02 15.12
CA ARG A 257 54.39 -27.54 15.80
C ARG A 257 54.88 -26.76 17.04
N LYS A 258 55.41 -27.38 18.12
CA LYS A 258 56.07 -28.69 18.34
C LYS A 258 55.68 -29.23 19.74
N LYS A 259 55.42 -30.53 19.91
CA LYS A 259 56.40 -31.56 20.36
C LYS A 259 57.23 -31.13 21.55
#